data_AF-A0A3B0S5Q2-F1
#
_entry.id   AF-A0A3B0S5Q2-F1
#
_cell.length_a   1.000
_cell.length_b   1.000
_cell.length_c   1.000
_cell.angle_alpha   90.00
_cell.angle_beta   90.00
_cell.angle_gamma   90.00
#
_symmetry.space_group_name_H-M   'P 1'
#
loop_
_entity.id
_entity.type
_entity.pdbx_description
1 polymer ?
#
loop_
_entity_poly.entity_id
_entity_poly.type
_entity_poly.pdbx_seq_one_letter_code
_entity_poly.pdbx_strand_id
1 'polypeptide(L)'
;MKWIPAVAFALVVSACASASPGATPDDPTTTTAPPDPVLVLTITQDGGCFMMGPNCATYLVYSDGSVELQRTGQPGTPIDAAAIDVALVSDVADRVAATDLDALRGSLPPGECRGCYDGIDVTFTYETPEGPAVFASVDVDIFVSEPLFTASWSVLEAAADETDLPIQTRP
;
A
#
# COMPACT_ATOMS: atom_id res chain seq x y z
N MET A 1 44.64 19.26 -25.18
CA MET A 1 43.23 19.31 -24.70
C MET A 1 43.18 20.32 -23.57
N LYS A 2 42.92 21.61 -23.89
CA LYS A 2 41.65 22.35 -23.67
C LYS A 2 41.22 22.31 -22.18
N TRP A 3 41.87 23.09 -21.31
CA TRP A 3 41.51 24.44 -20.80
C TRP A 3 40.20 24.51 -20.00
N ILE A 4 40.37 24.71 -18.68
CA ILE A 4 39.38 25.11 -17.68
C ILE A 4 39.19 26.64 -17.76
N PRO A 5 37.99 27.18 -17.47
CA PRO A 5 37.95 28.44 -16.77
C PRO A 5 37.09 28.36 -15.50
N ALA A 6 37.74 28.69 -14.39
CA ALA A 6 37.11 29.15 -13.17
C ALA A 6 36.49 30.53 -13.41
N VAL A 7 35.31 30.78 -12.87
CA VAL A 7 34.75 32.12 -12.74
C VAL A 7 34.44 32.36 -11.27
N ALA A 8 35.12 33.35 -10.72
CA ALA A 8 35.00 33.83 -9.36
C ALA A 8 34.19 35.14 -9.34
N PHE A 9 33.56 35.36 -8.17
CA PHE A 9 33.29 36.65 -7.53
C PHE A 9 32.29 37.64 -8.14
N ALA A 10 31.22 37.91 -7.37
CA ALA A 10 30.78 39.29 -7.10
C ALA A 10 30.03 39.33 -5.75
N LEU A 11 30.75 39.76 -4.71
CA LEU A 11 30.18 40.30 -3.46
C LEU A 11 29.64 41.70 -3.76
N VAL A 12 28.36 41.93 -3.51
CA VAL A 12 27.78 43.29 -3.44
C VAL A 12 27.36 43.54 -2.00
N VAL A 13 28.13 44.39 -1.32
CA VAL A 13 27.76 45.01 -0.05
C VAL A 13 27.06 46.32 -0.39
N SER A 14 25.81 46.47 0.03
CA SER A 14 25.16 47.77 0.13
C SER A 14 24.54 47.90 1.52
N ALA A 15 24.93 48.96 2.21
CA ALA A 15 24.56 49.26 3.59
C ALA A 15 23.79 50.59 3.65
N CYS A 16 22.98 50.71 4.72
CA CYS A 16 22.23 51.87 5.24
C CYS A 16 20.90 52.21 4.55
N ALA A 17 19.82 52.59 5.24
CA ALA A 17 19.41 52.58 6.65
C ALA A 17 17.98 53.17 6.66
N SER A 18 17.08 52.70 7.55
CA SER A 18 16.10 53.52 8.31
C SER A 18 15.13 52.63 9.09
N ALA A 19 14.89 52.99 10.34
CA ALA A 19 14.18 52.24 11.36
C ALA A 19 12.65 52.15 11.15
N SER A 20 12.05 51.03 11.57
CA SER A 20 10.77 51.01 12.30
C SER A 20 10.56 49.64 12.96
N PRO A 21 10.29 49.53 14.27
CA PRO A 21 9.88 48.28 14.90
C PRO A 21 8.39 48.08 14.66
N GLY A 22 8.05 47.55 13.48
CA GLY A 22 6.72 47.03 13.20
C GLY A 22 6.71 45.55 13.55
N ALA A 23 5.95 45.15 14.57
CA ALA A 23 5.71 43.76 14.91
C ALA A 23 5.31 42.98 13.66
N THR A 24 6.12 42.00 13.28
CA THR A 24 5.71 40.99 12.29
C THR A 24 4.47 40.31 12.87
N PRO A 25 3.35 40.24 12.15
CA PRO A 25 2.25 39.37 12.54
C PRO A 25 2.82 37.96 12.69
N ASP A 26 2.64 37.35 13.86
CA ASP A 26 2.82 35.92 14.02
C ASP A 26 1.89 35.24 13.02
N ASP A 27 2.45 34.83 11.89
CA ASP A 27 1.75 34.05 10.88
C ASP A 27 1.37 32.74 11.59
N PRO A 28 0.08 32.43 11.77
CA PRO A 28 -0.32 31.20 12.43
C PRO A 28 0.19 30.06 11.55
N THR A 29 1.28 29.44 11.99
CA THR A 29 1.79 28.22 11.39
C THR A 29 0.71 27.18 11.65
N THR A 30 -0.23 27.09 10.72
CA THR A 30 -1.30 26.12 10.76
C THR A 30 -0.63 24.82 10.37
N THR A 31 -0.07 24.13 11.36
CA THR A 31 0.42 22.76 11.21
C THR A 31 -0.82 21.90 10.97
N THR A 32 -1.20 21.78 9.70
CA THR A 32 -2.21 20.81 9.28
C THR A 32 -1.69 19.44 9.68
N ALA A 33 -2.43 18.74 10.54
CA ALA A 33 -2.13 17.36 10.86
C ALA A 33 -2.02 16.55 9.55
N PRO A 34 -1.11 15.56 9.47
CA PRO A 34 -1.10 14.63 8.35
C PRO A 34 -2.51 14.06 8.15
N PRO A 35 -2.96 13.88 6.90
CA PRO A 35 -4.23 13.22 6.66
C PRO A 35 -4.22 11.83 7.30
N ASP A 36 -5.38 11.42 7.84
CA ASP A 36 -5.53 10.07 8.38
C ASP A 36 -5.22 9.03 7.30
N PRO A 37 -4.55 7.92 7.64
CA PRO A 37 -4.23 6.87 6.69
C PRO A 37 -5.52 6.25 6.12
N VAL A 38 -5.55 6.09 4.80
CA VAL A 38 -6.71 5.55 4.06
C VAL A 38 -6.41 4.11 3.69
N LEU A 39 -7.36 3.20 3.87
CA LEU A 39 -7.23 1.82 3.39
C LEU A 39 -7.13 1.81 1.86
N VAL A 40 -6.10 1.17 1.32
CA VAL A 40 -5.84 1.10 -0.13
C VAL A 40 -6.11 -0.30 -0.68
N LEU A 41 -5.63 -1.31 0.04
CA LEU A 41 -5.67 -2.69 -0.42
C LEU A 41 -5.97 -3.61 0.77
N THR A 42 -6.97 -4.46 0.61
CA THR A 42 -7.18 -5.62 1.47
C THR A 42 -6.75 -6.89 0.73
N ILE A 43 -5.92 -7.71 1.37
CA ILE A 43 -5.41 -8.97 0.81
C ILE A 43 -5.91 -10.09 1.71
N THR A 44 -6.85 -10.89 1.22
CA THR A 44 -7.43 -12.00 1.97
C THR A 44 -6.91 -13.33 1.43
N GLN A 45 -6.41 -14.18 2.32
CA GLN A 45 -6.07 -15.56 2.03
C GLN A 45 -7.16 -16.50 2.55
N ASP A 46 -7.46 -17.55 1.79
CA ASP A 46 -8.40 -18.64 2.15
C ASP A 46 -7.86 -19.99 1.64
N GLY A 47 -8.43 -21.11 2.08
CA GLY A 47 -8.11 -22.46 1.62
C GLY A 47 -7.29 -23.26 2.64
N GLY A 48 -6.18 -23.85 2.19
CA GLY A 48 -5.37 -24.82 2.95
C GLY A 48 -4.85 -24.30 4.30
N CYS A 49 -4.71 -22.99 4.46
CA CYS A 49 -4.37 -22.38 5.75
C CYS A 49 -5.45 -22.61 6.83
N PHE A 50 -6.70 -22.91 6.46
CA PHE A 50 -7.75 -23.30 7.41
C PHE A 50 -7.63 -24.74 7.93
N MET A 51 -6.84 -25.61 7.28
CA MET A 51 -6.75 -27.04 7.63
C MET A 51 -6.17 -27.27 9.03
N MET A 52 -5.33 -26.36 9.53
CA MET A 52 -4.70 -26.44 10.85
C MET A 52 -5.42 -25.63 11.94
N GLY A 53 -6.60 -25.08 11.65
CA GLY A 53 -7.25 -24.05 12.46
C GLY A 53 -7.42 -22.77 11.66
N PRO A 54 -7.90 -21.67 12.24
CA PRO A 54 -8.19 -20.44 11.49
C PRO A 54 -6.91 -19.70 11.05
N ASN A 55 -5.92 -20.31 10.38
CA ASN A 55 -4.59 -19.74 10.18
C ASN A 55 -4.40 -18.98 8.87
N CYS A 56 -5.47 -18.51 8.25
CA CYS A 56 -5.38 -17.67 7.08
C CYS A 56 -5.25 -16.18 7.46
N ALA A 57 -4.47 -15.45 6.67
CA ALA A 57 -4.21 -14.03 6.88
C ALA A 57 -5.18 -13.14 6.10
N THR A 58 -5.54 -12.02 6.70
CA THR A 58 -6.09 -10.85 6.01
C THR A 58 -5.20 -9.65 6.32
N TYR A 59 -4.59 -9.06 5.30
CA TYR A 59 -3.76 -7.86 5.43
C TYR A 59 -4.59 -6.65 5.03
N LEU A 60 -4.63 -5.64 5.89
CA LEU A 60 -5.22 -4.33 5.61
C LEU A 60 -4.07 -3.35 5.40
N VAL A 61 -3.91 -2.86 4.18
CA VAL A 61 -2.78 -2.02 3.78
C VAL A 61 -3.27 -0.59 3.57
N TYR A 62 -2.66 0.34 4.30
CA TYR A 62 -3.04 1.75 4.30
C TYR A 62 -2.06 2.60 3.49
N SER A 63 -2.53 3.77 3.06
CA SER A 63 -1.85 4.70 2.16
C SER A 63 -0.52 5.24 2.68
N ASP A 64 -0.26 5.16 3.98
CA ASP A 64 0.99 5.58 4.61
C ASP A 64 2.02 4.45 4.73
N GLY A 65 1.70 3.25 4.23
CA GLY A 65 2.54 2.06 4.35
C GLY A 65 2.29 1.25 5.60
N SER A 66 1.39 1.67 6.50
CA SER A 66 1.00 0.82 7.63
C SER A 66 0.19 -0.39 7.17
N VAL A 67 0.41 -1.52 7.85
CA VAL A 67 -0.26 -2.80 7.58
C VAL A 67 -0.80 -3.35 8.89
N GLU A 68 -2.08 -3.73 8.89
CA GLU A 68 -2.66 -4.54 9.97
C GLU A 68 -2.84 -5.98 9.49
N LEU A 69 -2.30 -6.92 10.25
CA LEU A 69 -2.53 -8.34 10.04
C LEU A 69 -3.70 -8.80 10.90
N GLN A 70 -4.72 -9.35 10.25
CA GLN A 70 -5.86 -9.99 10.88
C GLN A 70 -5.94 -11.45 10.48
N ARG A 71 -6.74 -12.21 11.22
CA ARG A 71 -7.07 -13.59 10.87
C ARG A 71 -8.33 -13.62 10.03
N THR A 72 -8.28 -14.30 8.89
CA THR A 72 -9.43 -14.39 7.98
C THR A 72 -10.65 -14.93 8.74
N GLY A 73 -11.77 -14.21 8.61
CA GLY A 73 -13.02 -14.53 9.30
C GLY A 73 -13.12 -13.99 10.74
N GLN A 74 -12.12 -13.27 11.24
CA GLN A 74 -12.12 -12.60 12.55
C GLN A 74 -11.81 -11.10 12.42
N PRO A 75 -12.73 -10.31 11.83
CA PRO A 75 -12.50 -8.89 11.62
C PRO A 75 -12.44 -8.13 12.95
N GLY A 76 -11.60 -7.08 13.00
CA GLY A 76 -11.68 -6.03 14.00
C GLY A 76 -10.42 -5.81 14.83
N THR A 77 -9.84 -6.85 15.44
CA THR A 77 -8.62 -6.71 16.24
C THR A 77 -7.42 -7.22 15.46
N PRO A 78 -6.45 -6.35 15.12
CA PRO A 78 -5.18 -6.78 14.53
C PRO A 78 -4.47 -7.76 15.46
N ILE A 79 -3.93 -8.83 14.87
CA ILE A 79 -3.05 -9.79 15.53
C ILE A 79 -1.64 -9.23 15.60
N ASP A 80 -1.24 -8.54 14.54
CA ASP A 80 0.04 -7.87 14.42
C ASP A 80 -0.13 -6.62 13.54
N ALA A 81 0.84 -5.72 13.60
CA ALA A 81 0.89 -4.54 12.75
C ALA A 81 2.34 -4.17 12.44
N ALA A 82 2.57 -3.76 11.19
CA ALA A 82 3.89 -3.38 10.70
C ALA A 82 3.81 -2.18 9.76
N ALA A 83 4.97 -1.78 9.24
CA ALA A 83 5.07 -0.78 8.19
C ALA A 83 5.91 -1.35 7.04
N ILE A 84 5.45 -1.14 5.82
CA ILE A 84 6.16 -1.48 4.58
C ILE A 84 6.56 -0.19 3.86
N ASP A 85 7.36 -0.32 2.79
CA ASP A 85 7.72 0.85 1.96
C ASP A 85 6.48 1.48 1.34
N VAL A 86 6.22 2.74 1.68
CA VAL A 86 5.10 3.54 1.14
C VAL A 86 5.14 3.63 -0.37
N ALA A 87 6.32 3.50 -1.00
CA ALA A 87 6.45 3.47 -2.45
C ALA A 87 5.72 2.28 -3.09
N LEU A 88 5.70 1.11 -2.42
CA LEU A 88 4.97 -0.07 -2.89
C LEU A 88 3.46 0.18 -2.87
N VAL A 89 2.95 0.78 -1.79
CA VAL A 89 1.53 1.11 -1.66
C VAL A 89 1.12 2.18 -2.67
N SER A 90 1.96 3.21 -2.87
CA SER A 90 1.68 4.23 -3.87
C SER A 90 1.68 3.68 -5.30
N ASP A 91 2.56 2.71 -5.62
CA ASP A 91 2.56 2.08 -6.95
C ASP A 91 1.28 1.28 -7.19
N VAL A 92 0.74 0.58 -6.17
CA VAL A 92 -0.58 -0.06 -6.28
C VAL A 92 -1.68 0.98 -6.50
N ALA A 93 -1.72 2.05 -5.70
CA ALA A 93 -2.73 3.09 -5.82
C ALA A 93 -2.71 3.77 -7.20
N ASP A 94 -1.52 4.08 -7.72
CA ASP A 94 -1.34 4.68 -9.06
C ASP A 94 -1.82 3.73 -10.16
N ARG A 95 -1.54 2.43 -10.04
CA ARG A 95 -2.01 1.42 -11.00
C ARG A 95 -3.52 1.24 -10.95
N VAL A 96 -4.12 1.21 -9.75
CA VAL A 96 -5.58 1.16 -9.57
C VAL A 96 -6.22 2.37 -10.27
N ALA A 97 -5.69 3.58 -10.04
CA ALA A 97 -6.21 4.80 -10.65
C ALA A 97 -6.03 4.85 -12.19
N ALA A 98 -4.99 4.21 -12.72
CA ALA A 98 -4.70 4.17 -14.15
C ALA A 98 -5.41 3.03 -14.91
N THR A 99 -5.96 2.04 -14.20
CA THR A 99 -6.52 0.82 -14.80
C THR A 99 -8.04 0.89 -14.86
N ASP A 100 -8.62 0.57 -16.02
CA ASP A 100 -10.04 0.23 -16.11
C ASP A 100 -10.26 -1.17 -15.52
N LEU A 101 -10.60 -1.22 -14.23
CA LEU A 101 -10.68 -2.48 -13.46
C LEU A 101 -11.79 -3.40 -13.97
N ASP A 102 -12.88 -2.85 -14.52
CA ASP A 102 -13.96 -3.65 -15.08
C ASP A 102 -13.56 -4.26 -16.43
N ALA A 103 -12.89 -3.48 -17.29
CA ALA A 103 -12.31 -4.01 -18.52
C ALA A 103 -11.23 -5.05 -18.24
N LEU A 104 -10.36 -4.82 -17.24
CA LEU A 104 -9.36 -5.79 -16.79
C LEU A 104 -10.07 -7.08 -16.37
N ARG A 105 -11.04 -7.01 -15.44
CA ARG A 105 -11.79 -8.18 -14.96
C ARG A 105 -12.43 -8.97 -16.11
N GLY A 106 -13.03 -8.28 -17.09
CA GLY A 106 -13.65 -8.92 -18.26
C GLY A 106 -12.65 -9.57 -19.23
N SER A 107 -11.37 -9.21 -19.15
CA SER A 107 -10.31 -9.77 -20.00
C SER A 107 -9.58 -10.97 -19.39
N LEU A 108 -9.70 -11.16 -18.07
CA LEU A 108 -9.00 -12.23 -17.37
C LEU A 108 -9.65 -13.59 -17.67
N PRO A 109 -8.85 -14.66 -17.85
CA PRO A 109 -9.35 -16.02 -17.86
C PRO A 109 -10.07 -16.37 -16.54
N PRO A 110 -10.93 -17.40 -16.54
CA PRO A 110 -11.47 -17.94 -15.30
C PRO A 110 -10.38 -18.37 -14.33
N GLY A 111 -10.61 -18.14 -13.04
CA GLY A 111 -9.73 -18.55 -11.96
C GLY A 111 -9.76 -20.04 -11.67
N GLU A 112 -8.96 -20.44 -10.69
CA GLU A 112 -8.88 -21.82 -10.20
C GLU A 112 -9.06 -21.84 -8.69
N CYS A 113 -9.90 -22.75 -8.18
CA CYS A 113 -10.03 -22.99 -6.75
C CYS A 113 -8.82 -23.77 -6.23
N ARG A 114 -7.80 -23.07 -5.75
CA ARG A 114 -6.61 -23.69 -5.16
C ARG A 114 -6.90 -24.20 -3.76
N GLY A 115 -7.73 -23.48 -3.01
CA GLY A 115 -8.20 -23.87 -1.67
C GLY A 115 -8.96 -25.20 -1.64
N CYS A 116 -9.54 -25.62 -2.77
CA CYS A 116 -10.24 -26.90 -2.90
C CYS A 116 -9.30 -28.13 -2.80
N TYR A 117 -7.99 -27.95 -2.99
CA TYR A 117 -6.99 -29.03 -3.06
C TYR A 117 -5.75 -28.74 -2.20
N ASP A 118 -5.95 -28.14 -1.02
CA ASP A 118 -4.91 -27.77 -0.04
C ASP A 118 -4.04 -26.55 -0.43
N GLY A 119 -4.33 -25.87 -1.55
CA GLY A 119 -3.69 -24.61 -1.91
C GLY A 119 -4.25 -23.39 -1.17
N ILE A 120 -3.75 -22.20 -1.47
CA ILE A 120 -4.27 -20.94 -0.93
C ILE A 120 -4.90 -20.14 -2.08
N ASP A 121 -6.13 -19.71 -1.87
CA ASP A 121 -6.80 -18.72 -2.70
C ASP A 121 -6.52 -17.32 -2.16
N VAL A 122 -6.34 -16.36 -3.06
CA VAL A 122 -6.05 -14.97 -2.70
C VAL A 122 -7.09 -14.07 -3.33
N THR A 123 -7.60 -13.16 -2.51
CA THR A 123 -8.49 -12.08 -2.95
C THR A 123 -7.82 -10.74 -2.73
N PHE A 124 -7.68 -9.97 -3.81
CA PHE A 124 -7.32 -8.57 -3.74
C PHE A 124 -8.58 -7.71 -3.79
N THR A 125 -8.75 -6.85 -2.81
CA THR A 125 -9.81 -5.84 -2.76
C THR A 125 -9.18 -4.46 -2.74
N TYR A 126 -9.34 -3.74 -3.86
CA TYR A 126 -8.84 -2.37 -4.02
C TYR A 126 -9.91 -1.39 -3.62
N GLU A 127 -9.59 -0.46 -2.73
CA GLU A 127 -10.51 0.63 -2.38
C GLU A 127 -10.46 1.71 -3.47
N THR A 128 -11.59 1.95 -4.15
CA THR A 128 -11.70 3.01 -5.17
C THR A 128 -12.78 4.02 -4.81
N PRO A 129 -12.78 5.22 -5.43
CA PRO A 129 -13.84 6.20 -5.23
C PRO A 129 -15.24 5.70 -5.63
N GLU A 130 -15.35 4.77 -6.59
CA GLU A 130 -16.63 4.15 -6.98
C GLU A 130 -17.08 3.02 -6.04
N GLY A 131 -16.17 2.52 -5.20
CA GLY A 131 -16.38 1.42 -4.27
C GLY A 131 -15.32 0.33 -4.41
N PRO A 132 -15.35 -0.71 -3.57
CA PRO A 132 -14.32 -1.74 -3.58
C PRO A 132 -14.34 -2.55 -4.88
N ALA A 133 -13.19 -2.68 -5.53
CA ALA A 133 -12.99 -3.56 -6.68
C ALA A 133 -12.33 -4.87 -6.23
N VAL A 134 -13.05 -5.98 -6.39
CA VAL A 134 -12.64 -7.30 -5.91
C VAL A 134 -12.12 -8.16 -7.06
N PHE A 135 -10.99 -8.84 -6.84
CA PHE A 135 -10.40 -9.85 -7.71
C PHE A 135 -10.04 -11.07 -6.84
N ALA A 136 -10.83 -12.13 -6.94
CA ALA A 136 -10.58 -13.38 -6.24
C ALA A 136 -9.99 -14.42 -7.20
N SER A 137 -8.95 -15.12 -6.77
CA SER A 137 -8.26 -16.14 -7.59
C SER A 137 -9.15 -17.31 -8.01
N VAL A 138 -10.28 -17.49 -7.32
CA VAL A 138 -11.30 -18.50 -7.65
C VAL A 138 -12.20 -18.07 -8.81
N ASP A 139 -12.35 -16.76 -9.04
CA ASP A 139 -13.24 -16.20 -10.06
C ASP A 139 -12.46 -15.89 -11.34
N VAL A 140 -11.27 -15.31 -11.19
CA VAL A 140 -10.40 -14.89 -12.29
C VAL A 140 -8.96 -15.35 -12.06
N ASP A 141 -8.23 -15.60 -13.14
CA ASP A 141 -6.80 -15.92 -13.05
C ASP A 141 -6.01 -14.65 -12.69
N ILE A 142 -5.28 -14.71 -11.58
CA ILE A 142 -4.45 -13.62 -11.05
C ILE A 142 -2.99 -13.98 -11.31
N PHE A 143 -2.47 -13.57 -12.46
CA PHE A 143 -1.09 -13.84 -12.86
C PHE A 143 -0.16 -12.65 -12.66
N VAL A 144 1.09 -12.94 -12.28
CA VAL A 144 2.17 -11.95 -12.02
C VAL A 144 2.71 -11.26 -13.28
N SER A 145 2.16 -11.53 -14.46
CA SER A 145 2.47 -10.75 -15.66
C SER A 145 1.56 -9.54 -15.84
N GLU A 146 0.43 -9.47 -15.11
CA GLU A 146 -0.42 -8.29 -15.08
C GLU A 146 0.20 -7.26 -14.13
N PRO A 147 0.48 -6.01 -14.58
CA PRO A 147 1.22 -5.06 -13.77
C PRO A 147 0.55 -4.70 -12.43
N LEU A 148 -0.78 -4.59 -12.39
CA LEU A 148 -1.51 -4.35 -11.14
C LEU A 148 -1.30 -5.49 -10.14
N PHE A 149 -1.48 -6.75 -10.57
CA PHE A 149 -1.30 -7.90 -9.68
C PHE A 149 0.15 -8.06 -9.23
N THR A 150 1.11 -7.76 -10.10
CA THR A 150 2.54 -7.78 -9.74
C THR A 150 2.85 -6.85 -8.57
N ALA A 151 2.31 -5.62 -8.60
CA ALA A 151 2.47 -4.66 -7.52
C ALA A 151 1.78 -5.15 -6.23
N SER A 152 0.57 -5.68 -6.34
CA SER A 152 -0.17 -6.24 -5.19
C SER A 152 0.54 -7.44 -4.55
N TRP A 153 1.18 -8.30 -5.34
CA TRP A 153 2.02 -9.38 -4.82
C TRP A 153 3.26 -8.86 -4.11
N SER A 154 3.90 -7.80 -4.62
CA SER A 154 5.04 -7.17 -3.95
C SER A 154 4.65 -6.59 -2.58
N VAL A 155 3.45 -6.02 -2.48
CA VAL A 155 2.88 -5.56 -1.20
C VAL A 155 2.60 -6.74 -0.26
N LEU A 156 2.01 -7.83 -0.77
CA LEU A 156 1.77 -9.03 0.05
C LEU A 156 3.08 -9.62 0.59
N GLU A 157 4.10 -9.76 -0.25
CA GLU A 157 5.40 -10.29 0.14
C GLU A 157 6.03 -9.42 1.24
N ALA A 158 6.06 -8.09 1.05
CA ALA A 158 6.56 -7.17 2.06
C ALA A 158 5.75 -7.23 3.38
N ALA A 159 4.42 -7.30 3.29
CA ALA A 159 3.56 -7.40 4.47
C ALA A 159 3.79 -8.71 5.23
N ALA A 160 3.95 -9.83 4.52
CA ALA A 160 4.20 -11.14 5.11
C ALA A 160 5.61 -11.27 5.72
N ASP A 161 6.60 -10.54 5.19
CA ASP A 161 7.95 -10.51 5.74
C ASP A 161 8.04 -9.69 7.05
N GLU A 162 7.17 -8.68 7.21
CA GLU A 162 7.19 -7.74 8.33
C GLU A 162 6.18 -8.06 9.45
N THR A 163 5.29 -9.03 9.24
CA THR A 163 4.26 -9.43 10.22
C THR A 163 4.35 -10.90 10.59
N ASP A 164 3.93 -11.25 11.81
CA ASP A 164 3.88 -12.63 12.27
C ASP A 164 2.43 -13.09 12.50
N LEU A 165 2.01 -14.16 11.80
CA LEU A 165 0.75 -14.83 12.07
C LEU A 165 0.99 -16.05 12.98
N PRO A 166 0.87 -15.90 14.32
CA PRO A 166 1.07 -17.03 15.22
C PRO A 166 0.09 -18.16 14.91
N ILE A 167 0.61 -19.36 14.69
CA ILE A 167 -0.21 -20.54 14.40
C ILE A 167 -1.09 -20.87 15.61
N GLN A 168 -2.40 -20.92 15.39
CA GLN A 168 -3.35 -21.49 16.32
C GLN A 168 -3.56 -22.96 15.97
N THR A 169 -3.16 -23.85 16.87
CA THR A 169 -3.53 -25.25 16.79
C THR A 169 -4.98 -25.40 17.24
N ARG A 170 -5.78 -26.12 16.45
CA ARG A 170 -7.12 -26.53 16.87
C ARG A 170 -7.02 -27.32 18.19
N PRO A 171 -7.84 -27.02 19.21
CA PRO A 171 -7.87 -27.80 20.46
C PRO A 171 -8.33 -29.24 20.23
#